data_AF-A0A6I0ETY6-F1
#
_entry.id   AF-A0A6I0ETY6-F1
#
_cell.length_a   1.000
_cell.length_b   1.000
_cell.length_c   1.000
_cell.angle_alpha   90.00
_cell.angle_beta   90.00
_cell.angle_gamma   90.00
#
_symmetry.space_group_name_H-M   'P 1'
#
loop_
_entity.id
_entity.type
_entity.pdbx_description
1 polymer ?
#
loop_
_entity_poly.entity_id
_entity_poly.type
_entity_poly.pdbx_seq_one_letter_code
_entity_poly.pdbx_strand_id
1 'polypeptide(L)'
;MQGEVTVTGSFLLNFDDEIQVGVVFHNNMKQPVILEQIPLILKDKEDRILAKQSFDLTALGKIPPGGKVMWELSFARENVSVEQVQQDDWAIAFDMEEVSTGRKDFELEGIPEDYPAERLAYLQNILLKMPLVKPGEIGFTPLQAQMEGEKLLVAVVIRNGSEKTLKIEQLPLVLFDAQEEEVARAQFQLQNFLVSPGKARMWTFVYPQEMIKKKKPDLSRWSLQVKSPTPTEV
;
A
#
# COMPACT_ATOMS: atom_id res chain seq x y z
N MET A 1 -11.82 13.97 22.93
CA MET A 1 -11.58 12.94 21.91
C MET A 1 -10.16 13.15 21.40
N GLN A 2 -9.27 12.18 21.55
CA GLN A 2 -7.81 12.37 21.33
C GLN A 2 -7.32 11.53 20.15
N GLY A 3 -6.72 12.18 19.15
CA GLY A 3 -5.76 11.56 18.24
C GLY A 3 -6.20 11.26 16.80
N GLU A 4 -6.79 12.21 16.09
CA GLU A 4 -7.08 12.07 14.64
C GLU A 4 -6.46 13.20 13.80
N VAL A 5 -6.28 12.94 12.51
CA VAL A 5 -6.01 14.00 11.53
C VAL A 5 -7.35 14.48 11.01
N THR A 6 -7.57 15.79 11.00
CA THR A 6 -8.79 16.39 10.44
C THR A 6 -8.45 17.12 9.16
N VAL A 7 -9.36 17.07 8.18
CA VAL A 7 -9.34 17.92 6.99
C VAL A 7 -10.52 18.87 7.05
N THR A 8 -10.31 20.14 6.72
CA THR A 8 -11.38 21.15 6.70
C THR A 8 -11.26 21.99 5.44
N GLY A 9 -12.39 22.25 4.80
CA GLY A 9 -12.47 23.11 3.62
C GLY A 9 -12.32 24.59 3.98
N SER A 10 -11.61 25.35 3.15
CA SER A 10 -11.45 26.79 3.27
C SER A 10 -12.17 27.54 2.15
N PHE A 11 -11.99 27.11 0.91
CA PHE A 11 -12.66 27.70 -0.26
C PHE A 11 -12.83 26.64 -1.35
N LEU A 12 -13.74 26.91 -2.27
CA LEU A 12 -13.99 26.08 -3.44
C LEU A 12 -14.20 26.97 -4.67
N LEU A 13 -13.56 26.62 -5.77
CA LEU A 13 -13.71 27.27 -7.07
C LEU A 13 -14.15 26.21 -8.09
N ASN A 14 -15.22 26.50 -8.82
CA ASN A 14 -15.65 25.68 -9.96
C ASN A 14 -14.93 26.18 -11.21
N PHE A 15 -14.19 25.30 -11.87
CA PHE A 15 -13.68 25.50 -13.22
C PHE A 15 -14.37 24.51 -14.18
N ASP A 16 -14.20 24.71 -15.48
CA ASP A 16 -14.82 23.86 -16.50
C ASP A 16 -14.30 22.41 -16.44
N ASP A 17 -12.99 22.25 -16.18
CA ASP A 17 -12.29 20.95 -16.20
C ASP A 17 -11.94 20.41 -14.80
N GLU A 18 -12.15 21.18 -13.73
CA GLU A 18 -11.86 20.75 -12.36
C GLU A 18 -12.60 21.56 -11.30
N ILE A 19 -12.59 21.03 -10.07
CA ILE A 19 -12.98 21.78 -8.88
C ILE A 19 -11.75 21.93 -7.98
N GLN A 20 -11.33 23.17 -7.77
CA GLN A 20 -10.21 23.47 -6.89
C GLN A 20 -10.72 23.75 -5.48
N VAL A 21 -10.12 23.10 -4.49
CA VAL A 21 -10.52 23.19 -3.09
C VAL A 21 -9.30 23.52 -2.23
N GLY A 22 -9.35 24.65 -1.54
CA GLY A 22 -8.40 24.96 -0.48
C GLY A 22 -8.77 24.20 0.78
N VAL A 23 -7.82 23.46 1.36
CA VAL A 23 -8.04 22.63 2.54
C VAL A 23 -6.99 22.87 3.61
N VAL A 24 -7.33 22.59 4.87
CA VAL A 24 -6.40 22.59 5.99
C VAL A 24 -6.38 21.20 6.61
N PHE A 25 -5.21 20.56 6.58
CA PHE A 25 -4.92 19.36 7.35
C PHE A 25 -4.42 19.75 8.73
N HIS A 26 -4.99 19.16 9.78
CA HIS A 26 -4.60 19.41 11.17
C HIS A 26 -4.31 18.08 11.86
N ASN A 27 -3.09 17.94 12.39
CA ASN A 27 -2.66 16.77 13.12
C ASN A 27 -2.98 16.89 14.61
N ASN A 28 -4.06 16.25 15.08
CA ASN A 28 -4.41 16.20 16.50
C ASN A 28 -3.77 14.99 17.24
N MET A 29 -2.85 14.28 16.59
CA MET A 29 -2.11 13.16 17.19
C MET A 29 -0.90 13.65 17.99
N LYS A 30 -0.41 12.80 18.91
CA LYS A 30 0.82 13.05 19.68
C LYS A 30 2.11 12.80 18.89
N GLN A 31 1.99 12.21 17.71
CA GLN A 31 3.10 11.85 16.83
C GLN A 31 2.97 12.59 15.49
N PRO A 32 4.08 12.83 14.78
CA PRO A 32 4.01 13.40 13.45
C PRO A 32 3.27 12.46 12.47
N VAL A 33 2.62 13.04 11.48
CA VAL A 33 1.89 12.31 10.42
C VAL A 33 2.49 12.65 9.06
N ILE A 34 2.56 11.65 8.19
CA ILE A 34 2.84 11.81 6.76
C ILE A 34 1.59 11.32 6.03
N LEU A 35 1.11 12.13 5.09
CA LEU A 35 0.00 11.77 4.20
C LEU A 35 0.61 11.48 2.83
N GLU A 36 0.35 10.30 2.28
CA GLU A 36 0.79 9.91 0.94
C GLU A 36 -0.45 9.84 0.05
N GLN A 37 -0.88 8.64 -0.37
CA GLN A 37 -2.09 8.47 -1.16
C GLN A 37 -3.35 8.50 -0.29
N ILE A 38 -4.05 9.63 -0.28
CA ILE A 38 -5.24 9.85 0.55
C ILE A 38 -6.49 10.03 -0.33
N PRO A 39 -7.52 9.18 -0.18
CA PRO A 39 -8.80 9.39 -0.82
C PRO A 39 -9.62 10.44 -0.04
N LEU A 40 -10.13 11.42 -0.77
CA LEU A 40 -10.95 12.51 -0.26
C LEU A 40 -12.27 12.58 -1.03
N ILE A 41 -13.31 12.98 -0.31
CA ILE A 41 -14.65 13.18 -0.85
C ILE A 41 -15.14 14.58 -0.53
N LEU A 42 -15.84 15.17 -1.50
CA LEU A 42 -16.71 16.33 -1.28
C LEU A 42 -18.12 15.83 -1.04
N LYS A 43 -18.80 16.40 -0.05
CA LYS A 43 -20.20 16.10 0.26
C LYS A 43 -21.00 17.38 0.43
N ASP A 44 -22.29 17.35 0.16
CA ASP A 44 -23.22 18.42 0.54
C ASP A 44 -23.70 18.27 2.00
N LYS A 45 -24.55 19.19 2.46
CA LYS A 45 -25.18 19.16 3.79
C LYS A 45 -26.09 17.95 4.03
N GLU A 46 -26.50 17.25 2.98
CA GLU A 46 -27.31 16.03 3.03
C GLU A 46 -26.42 14.77 3.02
N ASP A 47 -25.10 14.92 3.19
CA ASP A 47 -24.09 13.86 3.13
C ASP A 47 -23.97 13.17 1.76
N ARG A 48 -24.55 13.72 0.69
CA ARG A 48 -24.42 13.17 -0.66
C ARG A 48 -23.04 13.49 -1.22
N ILE A 49 -22.39 12.49 -1.78
CA ILE A 49 -21.06 12.63 -2.39
C ILE A 49 -21.19 13.43 -3.69
N LEU A 50 -20.49 14.56 -3.75
CA LEU A 50 -20.42 15.46 -4.90
C LEU A 50 -19.20 15.15 -5.78
N ALA A 51 -18.09 14.74 -5.17
CA ALA A 51 -16.86 14.34 -5.85
C ALA A 51 -16.06 13.36 -5.00
N LYS A 52 -15.25 12.50 -5.63
CA LYS A 52 -14.40 11.52 -4.96
C LYS A 52 -13.09 11.35 -5.73
N GLN A 53 -11.94 11.53 -5.07
CA GLN A 53 -10.64 11.38 -5.72
C GLN A 53 -9.54 11.01 -4.72
N SER A 54 -8.60 10.17 -5.16
CA SER A 54 -7.35 9.90 -4.45
C SER A 54 -6.27 10.91 -4.81
N PHE A 55 -5.61 11.47 -3.80
CA PHE A 55 -4.56 12.48 -3.96
C PHE A 55 -3.22 11.97 -3.45
N ASP A 56 -2.16 12.20 -4.23
CA ASP A 56 -0.78 12.06 -3.76
C ASP A 56 -0.37 13.30 -2.95
N LEU A 57 -0.32 13.15 -1.65
CA LEU A 57 0.08 14.18 -0.70
C LEU A 57 1.53 14.02 -0.21
N THR A 58 2.34 13.19 -0.86
CA THR A 58 3.74 12.97 -0.47
C THR A 58 4.52 14.30 -0.36
N ALA A 59 4.21 15.27 -1.22
CA ALA A 59 4.80 16.61 -1.21
C ALA A 59 4.40 17.48 -0.01
N LEU A 60 3.29 17.16 0.68
CA LEU A 60 2.86 17.81 1.94
C LEU A 60 3.89 17.58 3.05
N GLY A 61 4.59 16.44 3.00
CA GLY A 61 5.60 16.05 3.95
C GLY A 61 5.05 15.78 5.36
N LYS A 62 5.90 16.00 6.36
CA LYS A 62 5.63 15.63 7.75
C LYS A 62 4.89 16.76 8.49
N ILE A 63 3.69 16.47 8.97
CA ILE A 63 2.90 17.37 9.83
C ILE A 63 3.24 17.06 11.30
N PRO A 64 3.87 17.96 12.07
CA PRO A 64 4.20 17.72 13.46
C PRO A 64 2.94 17.63 14.35
N PRO A 65 3.04 17.09 15.59
CA PRO A 65 1.94 17.10 16.55
C PRO A 65 1.36 18.51 16.75
N GLY A 66 0.03 18.66 16.62
CA GLY A 66 -0.66 19.95 16.69
C GLY A 66 -0.45 20.85 15.46
N GLY A 67 0.27 20.38 14.44
CA GLY A 67 0.59 21.13 13.23
C GLY A 67 -0.60 21.27 12.29
N LYS A 68 -0.67 22.39 11.58
CA LYS A 68 -1.66 22.69 10.54
C LYS A 68 -0.95 23.03 9.23
N VAL A 69 -1.41 22.44 8.12
CA VAL A 69 -0.88 22.73 6.78
C VAL A 69 -2.05 23.01 5.84
N MET A 70 -1.99 24.15 5.16
CA MET A 70 -2.93 24.48 4.09
C MET A 70 -2.43 23.90 2.78
N TRP A 71 -3.34 23.32 2.00
CA TRP A 71 -3.05 22.70 0.71
C TRP A 71 -4.18 22.99 -0.27
N GLU A 72 -3.87 22.92 -1.56
CA GLU A 72 -4.85 23.05 -2.63
C GLU A 72 -4.99 21.70 -3.34
N LEU A 73 -6.24 21.30 -3.58
CA LEU A 73 -6.59 20.05 -4.22
C LEU A 73 -7.41 20.36 -5.47
N SER A 74 -7.10 19.69 -6.59
CA SER A 74 -7.89 19.77 -7.81
C SER A 74 -8.60 18.44 -8.06
N PHE A 75 -9.92 18.42 -7.89
CA PHE A 75 -10.77 17.29 -8.30
C PHE A 75 -10.99 17.38 -9.80
N ALA A 76 -10.53 16.38 -10.55
CA ALA A 76 -10.70 16.31 -11.99
C ALA A 76 -12.20 16.17 -12.33
N ARG A 77 -12.64 16.79 -13.43
CA ARG A 77 -14.06 16.83 -13.82
C ARG A 77 -14.72 15.46 -13.88
N GLU A 78 -14.01 14.44 -14.35
CA GLU A 78 -14.50 13.05 -14.42
C GLU A 78 -14.84 12.44 -13.06
N ASN A 79 -14.27 12.99 -11.98
CA ASN A 79 -14.44 12.54 -10.61
C ASN A 79 -15.52 13.34 -9.85
N VAL A 80 -16.21 14.26 -10.53
CA VAL A 80 -17.27 15.12 -9.98
C VAL A 80 -18.63 14.67 -10.53
N SER A 81 -19.57 14.39 -9.62
CA SER A 81 -20.91 13.86 -9.94
C SER A 81 -21.96 14.92 -10.23
N VAL A 82 -21.62 16.20 -10.09
CA VAL A 82 -22.51 17.36 -10.29
C VAL A 82 -21.90 18.36 -11.26
N GLU A 83 -22.73 19.13 -11.98
CA GLU A 83 -22.23 20.18 -12.89
C GLU A 83 -21.43 21.25 -12.16
N GLN A 84 -21.93 21.73 -11.02
CA GLN A 84 -21.25 22.70 -10.18
C GLN A 84 -21.52 22.39 -8.70
N VAL A 85 -20.53 22.63 -7.85
CA VAL A 85 -20.69 22.57 -6.39
C VAL A 85 -21.08 23.96 -5.88
N GLN A 86 -22.15 24.03 -5.10
CA GLN A 86 -22.62 25.28 -4.50
C GLN A 86 -21.64 25.73 -3.40
N GLN A 87 -21.21 26.99 -3.42
CA GLN A 87 -20.15 27.49 -2.53
C GLN A 87 -20.48 27.39 -1.03
N ASP A 88 -21.76 27.42 -0.67
CA ASP A 88 -22.23 27.38 0.73
C ASP A 88 -22.74 25.99 1.16
N ASP A 89 -22.63 24.98 0.29
CA ASP A 89 -23.20 23.64 0.51
C ASP A 89 -22.19 22.55 0.16
N TRP A 90 -21.07 22.55 0.86
CA TRP A 90 -20.08 21.50 0.75
C TRP A 90 -19.26 21.32 2.03
N ALA A 91 -18.75 20.11 2.22
CA ALA A 91 -17.72 19.76 3.17
C ALA A 91 -16.74 18.78 2.51
N ILE A 92 -15.50 18.79 2.96
CA ILE A 92 -14.50 17.79 2.57
C ILE A 92 -14.26 16.81 3.72
N ALA A 93 -14.11 15.53 3.40
CA ALA A 93 -13.79 14.50 4.36
C ALA A 93 -12.82 13.47 3.78
N PHE A 94 -12.15 12.73 4.67
CA PHE A 94 -11.47 11.49 4.29
C PHE A 94 -12.51 10.46 3.85
N ASP A 95 -12.23 9.76 2.76
CA ASP A 95 -13.02 8.59 2.39
C ASP A 95 -12.61 7.41 3.25
N MET A 96 -13.29 7.24 4.39
CA MET A 96 -13.01 6.16 5.32
C MET A 96 -13.34 4.78 4.74
N GLU A 97 -14.23 4.67 3.75
CA GLU A 97 -14.47 3.41 3.05
C GLU A 97 -13.24 3.05 2.22
N GLU A 98 -12.67 3.98 1.46
CA GLU A 98 -11.48 3.70 0.62
C GLU A 98 -10.18 3.57 1.43
N VAL A 99 -10.09 4.18 2.61
CA VAL A 99 -9.02 3.91 3.59
C VAL A 99 -9.18 2.53 4.24
N SER A 100 -10.38 1.94 4.21
CA SER A 100 -10.69 0.61 4.77
C SER A 100 -11.03 -0.48 3.73
N THR A 101 -11.08 -0.17 2.43
CA THR A 101 -11.44 -1.12 1.36
C THR A 101 -10.37 -2.16 1.08
N GLY A 102 -9.19 -2.05 1.68
CA GLY A 102 -8.18 -3.09 1.58
C GLY A 102 -8.55 -4.34 2.36
N ARG A 103 -8.20 -5.50 1.79
CA ARG A 103 -8.28 -6.78 2.51
C ARG A 103 -7.13 -6.86 3.52
N LYS A 104 -7.45 -7.34 4.73
CA LYS A 104 -6.47 -7.70 5.78
C LYS A 104 -6.51 -9.18 6.10
N ASP A 105 -7.68 -9.78 5.96
CA ASP A 105 -7.98 -11.20 6.12
C ASP A 105 -7.57 -11.97 4.85
N PHE A 106 -6.33 -12.42 4.83
CA PHE A 106 -5.87 -13.38 3.83
C PHE A 106 -5.72 -14.75 4.45
N GLU A 107 -6.28 -15.76 3.80
CA GLU A 107 -6.07 -17.16 4.20
C GLU A 107 -4.82 -17.72 3.52
N LEU A 108 -3.97 -18.42 4.28
CA LEU A 108 -2.80 -19.07 3.73
C LEU A 108 -3.17 -20.24 2.82
N GLU A 109 -2.48 -20.37 1.69
CA GLU A 109 -2.57 -21.51 0.80
C GLU A 109 -1.17 -22.04 0.43
N GLY A 110 -1.13 -23.28 -0.08
CA GLY A 110 0.14 -23.91 -0.47
C GLY A 110 1.04 -24.29 0.72
N ILE A 111 0.45 -24.44 1.91
CA ILE A 111 1.16 -24.91 3.11
C ILE A 111 1.30 -26.44 3.01
N PRO A 112 2.53 -26.99 3.12
CA PRO A 112 2.75 -28.44 3.18
C PRO A 112 2.02 -29.10 4.36
N GLU A 113 1.57 -30.33 4.20
CA GLU A 113 0.87 -31.07 5.27
C GLU A 113 1.73 -31.28 6.53
N ASP A 114 3.05 -31.38 6.36
CA ASP A 114 4.02 -31.55 7.43
C ASP A 114 4.54 -30.22 8.01
N TYR A 115 3.92 -29.09 7.63
CA TYR A 115 4.35 -27.78 8.12
C TYR A 115 4.08 -27.63 9.63
N PRO A 116 5.08 -27.25 10.45
CA PRO A 116 4.91 -27.21 11.90
C PRO A 116 3.77 -26.27 12.35
N ALA A 117 2.84 -26.78 13.16
CA ALA A 117 1.66 -26.03 13.62
C ALA A 117 2.01 -24.71 14.32
N GLU A 118 3.07 -24.69 15.14
CA GLU A 118 3.55 -23.48 15.81
C GLU A 118 4.02 -22.41 14.81
N ARG A 119 4.71 -22.81 13.74
CA ARG A 119 5.13 -21.89 12.67
C ARG A 119 3.95 -21.39 11.86
N LEU A 120 2.95 -22.24 11.62
CA LEU A 120 1.72 -21.85 10.93
C LEU A 120 0.95 -20.79 11.73
N ALA A 121 0.78 -21.02 13.03
CA ALA A 121 0.13 -20.05 13.92
C ALA A 121 0.91 -18.73 14.00
N TYR A 122 2.24 -18.78 14.02
CA TYR A 122 3.08 -17.58 13.94
C TYR A 122 2.86 -16.81 12.62
N LEU A 123 2.82 -17.50 11.48
CA LEU A 123 2.59 -16.89 10.18
C LEU A 123 1.20 -16.24 10.07
N GLN A 124 0.16 -16.90 10.58
CA GLN A 124 -1.19 -16.33 10.67
C GLN A 124 -1.23 -15.06 11.52
N ASN A 125 -0.53 -15.04 12.65
CA ASN A 125 -0.44 -13.85 13.50
C ASN A 125 0.31 -12.68 12.81
N ILE A 126 1.30 -12.97 11.98
CA ILE A 126 1.98 -11.93 11.20
C ILE A 126 1.03 -11.37 10.13
N LEU A 127 0.30 -12.21 9.42
CA LEU A 127 -0.65 -11.78 8.37
C LEU A 127 -1.64 -10.72 8.86
N LEU A 128 -2.19 -10.91 10.07
CA LEU A 128 -3.13 -9.96 10.70
C LEU A 128 -2.53 -8.57 10.96
N LYS A 129 -1.20 -8.47 11.03
CA LYS A 129 -0.46 -7.24 11.29
C LYS A 129 0.11 -6.59 10.02
N MET A 130 -0.04 -7.24 8.86
CA MET A 130 0.48 -6.72 7.60
C MET A 130 -0.35 -5.53 7.08
N PRO A 131 0.24 -4.67 6.22
CA PRO A 131 -0.49 -3.59 5.56
C PRO A 131 -1.69 -4.10 4.77
N LEU A 132 -2.72 -3.27 4.63
CA LEU A 132 -3.85 -3.53 3.73
C LEU A 132 -3.36 -3.78 2.30
N VAL A 133 -4.07 -4.64 1.57
CA VAL A 133 -3.92 -4.78 0.12
C VAL A 133 -5.21 -4.32 -0.52
N LYS A 134 -5.18 -3.32 -1.39
CA LYS A 134 -6.40 -2.78 -2.00
C LYS A 134 -7.02 -3.80 -2.98
N PRO A 135 -8.33 -3.69 -3.26
CA PRO A 135 -8.96 -4.52 -4.28
C PRO A 135 -8.23 -4.37 -5.63
N GLY A 136 -7.94 -5.49 -6.27
CA GLY A 136 -7.17 -5.54 -7.53
C GLY A 136 -5.65 -5.44 -7.38
N GLU A 137 -5.12 -5.16 -6.18
CA GLU A 137 -3.67 -5.10 -5.95
C GLU A 137 -3.07 -6.44 -5.54
N ILE A 138 -1.76 -6.56 -5.74
CA ILE A 138 -0.96 -7.68 -5.27
C ILE A 138 -0.03 -7.17 -4.17
N GLY A 139 -0.20 -7.69 -2.95
CA GLY A 139 0.66 -7.35 -1.83
C GLY A 139 1.91 -8.21 -1.82
N PHE A 140 3.09 -7.59 -1.85
CA PHE A 140 4.37 -8.27 -1.60
C PHE A 140 4.90 -7.81 -0.24
N THR A 141 4.99 -8.73 0.73
CA THR A 141 5.45 -8.38 2.07
C THR A 141 6.67 -9.21 2.46
N PRO A 142 7.84 -8.58 2.61
CA PRO A 142 9.04 -9.26 3.07
C PRO A 142 8.85 -9.79 4.50
N LEU A 143 9.27 -11.03 4.75
CA LEU A 143 9.21 -11.65 6.09
C LEU A 143 10.59 -11.83 6.71
N GLN A 144 11.48 -12.50 5.97
CA GLN A 144 12.80 -12.83 6.46
C GLN A 144 13.80 -12.84 5.31
N ALA A 145 15.00 -12.32 5.56
CA ALA A 145 16.15 -12.48 4.70
C ALA A 145 17.30 -13.05 5.54
N GLN A 146 17.96 -14.09 5.05
CA GLN A 146 19.11 -14.68 5.73
C GLN A 146 20.12 -15.27 4.76
N MET A 147 21.39 -15.22 5.14
CA MET A 147 22.45 -15.94 4.43
C MET A 147 22.45 -17.41 4.87
N GLU A 148 22.46 -18.32 3.91
CA GLU A 148 22.66 -19.75 4.12
C GLU A 148 23.85 -20.21 3.26
N GLY A 149 25.03 -20.33 3.90
CA GLY A 149 26.28 -20.51 3.18
C GLY A 149 26.57 -19.32 2.25
N GLU A 150 26.70 -19.58 0.95
CA GLU A 150 26.91 -18.55 -0.07
C GLU A 150 25.61 -18.10 -0.77
N LYS A 151 24.46 -18.62 -0.32
CA LYS A 151 23.15 -18.26 -0.85
C LYS A 151 22.45 -17.29 0.08
N LEU A 152 21.58 -16.46 -0.48
CA LEU A 152 20.71 -15.56 0.26
C LEU A 152 19.27 -16.01 0.06
N LEU A 153 18.62 -16.41 1.15
CA LEU A 153 17.22 -16.80 1.19
C LEU A 153 16.37 -15.58 1.56
N VAL A 154 15.34 -15.30 0.78
CA VAL A 154 14.41 -14.20 1.05
C VAL A 154 12.97 -14.72 1.01
N ALA A 155 12.34 -14.81 2.17
CA ALA A 155 10.94 -15.20 2.32
C ALA A 155 10.02 -13.98 2.16
N VAL A 156 8.99 -14.14 1.33
CA VAL A 156 8.00 -13.11 1.00
C VAL A 156 6.61 -13.73 1.07
N VAL A 157 5.64 -13.00 1.63
CA VAL A 157 4.22 -13.32 1.50
C VAL A 157 3.65 -12.53 0.34
N ILE A 158 3.04 -13.25 -0.60
CA ILE A 158 2.35 -12.71 -1.77
C ILE A 158 0.85 -12.84 -1.53
N ARG A 159 0.12 -11.72 -1.60
CA ARG A 159 -1.29 -11.61 -1.23
C ARG A 159 -2.10 -11.14 -2.41
N ASN A 160 -3.14 -11.87 -2.78
CA ASN A 160 -3.96 -11.55 -3.95
C ASN A 160 -5.23 -10.79 -3.55
N GLY A 161 -5.20 -9.46 -3.70
CA GLY A 161 -6.35 -8.58 -3.50
C GLY A 161 -7.31 -8.53 -4.69
N SER A 162 -7.02 -9.21 -5.80
CA SER A 162 -7.94 -9.34 -6.95
C SER A 162 -9.03 -10.38 -6.71
N GLU A 163 -10.11 -10.26 -7.47
CA GLU A 163 -11.20 -11.23 -7.55
C GLU A 163 -10.88 -12.42 -8.48
N LYS A 164 -9.74 -12.40 -9.18
CA LYS A 164 -9.28 -13.47 -10.07
C LYS A 164 -8.03 -14.16 -9.56
N THR A 165 -7.76 -15.36 -10.07
CA THR A 165 -6.54 -16.08 -9.70
C THR A 165 -5.34 -15.35 -10.26
N LEU A 166 -4.39 -15.02 -9.38
CA LEU A 166 -3.14 -14.40 -9.77
C LEU A 166 -2.19 -15.48 -10.29
N LYS A 167 -1.70 -15.33 -11.52
CA LYS A 167 -0.59 -16.12 -12.04
C LYS A 167 0.67 -15.25 -12.17
N ILE A 168 1.75 -15.65 -11.51
CA ILE A 168 3.06 -15.02 -11.64
C ILE A 168 3.98 -16.01 -12.36
N GLU A 169 4.36 -15.70 -13.59
CA GLU A 169 5.34 -16.51 -14.34
C GLU A 169 6.77 -16.00 -14.15
N GLN A 170 6.90 -14.69 -13.99
CA GLN A 170 8.17 -14.02 -13.85
C GLN A 170 8.10 -12.93 -12.79
N LEU A 171 9.11 -12.89 -11.93
CA LEU A 171 9.19 -11.90 -10.85
C LEU A 171 10.59 -11.30 -10.76
N PRO A 172 10.78 -10.06 -11.25
CA PRO A 172 12.00 -9.30 -11.04
C PRO A 172 12.04 -8.81 -9.59
N LEU A 173 13.05 -9.22 -8.82
CA LEU A 173 13.24 -8.77 -7.45
C LEU A 173 14.61 -8.15 -7.24
N VAL A 174 14.64 -7.04 -6.52
CA VAL A 174 15.86 -6.37 -6.04
C VAL A 174 15.77 -6.24 -4.53
N LEU A 175 16.82 -6.67 -3.83
CA LEU A 175 16.96 -6.56 -2.38
C LEU A 175 17.86 -5.38 -2.01
N PHE A 176 17.40 -4.56 -1.08
CA PHE A 176 18.17 -3.47 -0.47
C PHE A 176 18.35 -3.72 1.03
N ASP A 177 19.50 -3.34 1.58
CA ASP A 177 19.80 -3.46 3.01
C ASP A 177 19.42 -2.21 3.82
N ALA A 178 19.86 -2.16 5.07
CA ALA A 178 19.52 -1.09 6.00
C ALA A 178 20.05 0.28 5.56
N GLN A 179 21.09 0.30 4.73
CA GLN A 179 21.69 1.49 4.14
C GLN A 179 21.08 1.84 2.77
N GLU A 180 20.03 1.14 2.35
CA GLU A 180 19.39 1.30 1.03
C GLU A 180 20.33 0.94 -0.13
N GLU A 181 21.36 0.14 0.14
CA GLU A 181 22.29 -0.34 -0.87
C GLU A 181 21.78 -1.66 -1.48
N GLU A 182 21.95 -1.81 -2.80
CA GLU A 182 21.53 -3.03 -3.50
C GLU A 182 22.40 -4.22 -3.08
N VAL A 183 21.77 -5.20 -2.43
CA VAL A 183 22.40 -6.43 -1.98
C VAL A 183 22.41 -7.48 -3.08
N ALA A 184 21.27 -7.66 -3.75
CA ALA A 184 21.07 -8.70 -4.75
C ALA A 184 19.96 -8.33 -5.72
N ARG A 185 20.02 -8.90 -6.93
CA ARG A 185 19.01 -8.72 -7.98
C ARG A 185 18.88 -9.99 -8.80
N ALA A 186 17.65 -10.40 -9.05
CA ALA A 186 17.36 -11.58 -9.85
C ALA A 186 16.02 -11.45 -10.59
N GLN A 187 15.90 -12.17 -11.70
CA GLN A 187 14.63 -12.45 -12.37
C GLN A 187 14.24 -13.90 -12.05
N PHE A 188 13.21 -14.10 -11.25
CA PHE A 188 12.76 -15.45 -10.92
C PHE A 188 11.75 -15.92 -11.96
N GLN A 189 11.97 -17.13 -12.48
CA GLN A 189 10.96 -17.86 -13.24
C GLN A 189 10.19 -18.77 -12.29
N LEU A 190 8.87 -18.57 -12.22
CA LEU A 190 7.99 -19.28 -11.32
C LEU A 190 7.07 -20.18 -12.16
N GLN A 191 7.24 -21.50 -12.03
CA GLN A 191 6.38 -22.45 -12.74
C GLN A 191 5.11 -22.68 -11.94
N ASN A 192 3.95 -22.41 -12.55
CA ASN A 192 2.63 -22.63 -11.97
C ASN A 192 2.43 -21.96 -10.60
N PHE A 193 3.06 -20.80 -10.37
CA PHE A 193 2.82 -20.03 -9.16
C PHE A 193 1.50 -19.27 -9.29
N LEU A 194 0.48 -19.83 -8.64
CA LEU A 194 -0.88 -19.31 -8.58
C LEU A 194 -1.18 -18.80 -7.18
N VAL A 195 -1.97 -17.75 -7.05
CA VAL A 195 -2.53 -17.31 -5.76
C VAL A 195 -4.01 -17.05 -5.94
N SER A 196 -4.86 -17.79 -5.22
CA SER A 196 -6.31 -17.64 -5.38
C SER A 196 -6.81 -16.29 -4.81
N PRO A 197 -7.99 -15.79 -5.23
CA PRO A 197 -8.57 -14.57 -4.67
C PRO A 197 -8.66 -14.59 -3.15
N GLY A 198 -8.21 -13.53 -2.48
CA GLY A 198 -8.23 -13.44 -1.02
C GLY A 198 -7.29 -14.40 -0.29
N LYS A 199 -6.40 -15.07 -1.01
CA LYS A 199 -5.39 -15.96 -0.43
C LYS A 199 -4.02 -15.30 -0.35
N ALA A 200 -3.21 -15.83 0.55
CA ALA A 200 -1.80 -15.51 0.70
C ALA A 200 -0.95 -16.76 0.48
N ARG A 201 0.13 -16.62 -0.29
CA ARG A 201 1.13 -17.67 -0.47
C ARG A 201 2.50 -17.18 -0.03
N MET A 202 3.17 -17.95 0.81
CA MET A 202 4.56 -17.68 1.19
C MET A 202 5.49 -18.32 0.16
N TRP A 203 6.50 -17.58 -0.28
CA TRP A 203 7.53 -18.09 -1.18
C TRP A 203 8.91 -17.66 -0.71
N THR A 204 9.88 -18.57 -0.78
CA THR A 204 11.28 -18.27 -0.48
C THR A 204 12.06 -18.19 -1.77
N PHE A 205 12.54 -16.99 -2.10
CA PHE A 205 13.41 -16.73 -3.22
C PHE A 205 14.85 -17.00 -2.83
N VAL A 206 15.56 -17.77 -3.64
CA VAL A 206 16.95 -18.14 -3.40
C VAL A 206 17.84 -17.38 -4.38
N TYR A 207 18.62 -16.43 -3.87
CA TYR A 207 19.65 -15.75 -4.64
C TYR A 207 20.94 -16.55 -4.51
N PRO A 208 21.46 -17.14 -5.61
CA PRO A 208 22.76 -17.78 -5.60
C PRO A 208 23.87 -16.72 -5.53
N GLN A 209 25.08 -17.15 -5.17
CA GLN A 209 26.21 -16.26 -4.84
C GLN A 209 26.49 -15.22 -5.94
N GLU A 210 26.40 -15.63 -7.20
CA GLU A 210 26.64 -14.81 -8.39
C GLU A 210 25.65 -13.65 -8.54
N MET A 211 24.48 -13.73 -7.90
CA MET A 211 23.47 -12.66 -7.90
C MET A 211 23.59 -11.73 -6.69
N ILE A 212 24.46 -12.05 -5.73
CA ILE A 212 24.70 -11.26 -4.52
C ILE A 212 25.86 -10.30 -4.77
N LYS A 213 25.54 -9.01 -4.80
CA LYS A 213 26.49 -7.91 -5.00
C LYS A 213 27.25 -7.54 -3.74
N LYS A 214 26.58 -7.63 -2.58
CA LYS A 214 27.16 -7.28 -1.27
C LYS A 214 27.32 -8.54 -0.42
N LYS A 215 28.57 -8.98 -0.19
CA LYS A 215 28.88 -10.23 0.53
C LYS A 215 28.54 -10.20 2.04
N LYS A 216 28.46 -9.01 2.63
CA LYS A 216 28.12 -8.80 4.05
C LYS A 216 27.07 -7.69 4.16
N PRO A 217 25.82 -7.95 3.74
CA PRO A 217 24.74 -6.98 3.81
C PRO A 217 24.27 -6.80 5.25
N ASP A 218 23.84 -5.58 5.59
CA ASP A 218 23.21 -5.31 6.88
C ASP A 218 21.70 -5.59 6.80
N LEU A 219 21.32 -6.84 7.07
CA LEU A 219 19.93 -7.28 6.99
C LEU A 219 19.11 -6.94 8.26
N SER A 220 19.58 -6.06 9.15
CA SER A 220 18.80 -5.61 10.32
C SER A 220 17.54 -4.84 9.91
N ARG A 221 17.60 -4.18 8.76
CA ARG A 221 16.49 -3.56 8.03
C ARG A 221 16.73 -3.85 6.55
N TRP A 222 15.70 -4.15 5.79
CA TRP A 222 15.83 -4.44 4.36
C TRP A 222 14.50 -4.22 3.66
N SER A 223 14.55 -4.03 2.36
CA SER A 223 13.36 -3.85 1.53
C SER A 223 13.49 -4.60 0.21
N LEU A 224 12.34 -4.90 -0.39
CA LEU A 224 12.26 -5.47 -1.72
C LEU A 224 11.63 -4.46 -2.65
N GLN A 225 12.22 -4.34 -3.84
CA GLN A 225 11.58 -3.69 -4.96
C GLN A 225 11.21 -4.76 -6.00
N VAL A 226 9.91 -4.90 -6.23
CA VAL A 226 9.40 -5.64 -7.39
C VAL A 226 9.46 -4.69 -8.57
N LYS A 227 10.28 -4.99 -9.58
CA LYS A 227 10.21 -4.25 -10.85
C LYS A 227 9.11 -4.86 -11.69
N SER A 228 8.38 -4.04 -12.45
CA SER A 228 7.17 -4.38 -13.22
C SER A 228 7.01 -5.88 -13.44
N PRO A 229 6.28 -6.59 -12.57
CA PRO A 229 5.97 -7.97 -12.84
C PRO A 229 5.11 -8.00 -14.10
N THR A 230 5.09 -9.12 -14.81
CA THR A 230 4.03 -9.37 -15.80
C THR A 230 2.99 -10.28 -15.14
N PRO A 231 2.16 -9.77 -14.21
CA PRO A 231 1.06 -10.55 -13.69
C PRO A 231 0.01 -10.68 -14.81
N THR A 232 -0.44 -11.91 -15.03
CA THR A 232 -1.58 -12.17 -15.89
C THR A 232 -2.69 -12.68 -14.99
N GLU A 233 -3.82 -11.98 -14.98
CA GLU A 233 -5.03 -12.55 -14.39
C GLU A 233 -5.51 -13.69 -15.29
N VAL A 234 -5.78 -14.85 -14.70
CA VAL A 234 -6.28 -16.04 -15.40
C VAL A 234 -7.57 -16.56 -14.79
#